data_AF-A0A1G3MG57-F1
#
_entry.id   AF-A0A1G3MG57-F1
#
_cell.length_a   1.000
_cell.length_b   1.000
_cell.length_c   1.000
_cell.angle_alpha   90.00
_cell.angle_beta   90.00
_cell.angle_gamma   90.00
#
_symmetry.space_group_name_H-M   'P 1'
#
loop_
_entity.id
_entity.type
_entity.pdbx_description
1 polymer ?
#
loop_
_entity_poly.entity_id
_entity_poly.type
_entity_poly.pdbx_seq_one_letter_code
_entity_poly.pdbx_strand_id
1 'polypeptide(L)'
;MPHVIHYEDDFFIVDGLVRVICDAARLEPDPDIIGDTVIAAARLADLTLRRVKDLVLQNEHLVDRPECLRLLSRTTRSFADALAELMRPGSPLAQNCASSSDELERIAAAHRAAAAELRDVLRQSTTDDSSSEDHVSGDELSELLRI
;
A
#
# COMPACT_ATOMS: atom_id res chain seq x y z
N MET A 1 22.35 5.18 -16.70
CA MET A 1 22.47 5.78 -15.36
C MET A 1 21.56 5.00 -14.44
N PRO A 2 21.97 4.66 -13.20
CA PRO A 2 21.07 3.99 -12.28
C PRO A 2 19.99 5.01 -11.90
N HIS A 3 18.73 4.72 -12.25
CA HIS A 3 17.61 5.50 -11.74
C HIS A 3 17.59 5.32 -10.23
N VAL A 4 17.87 6.41 -9.50
CA VAL A 4 17.68 6.45 -8.06
C VAL A 4 16.17 6.48 -7.83
N ILE A 5 15.62 5.38 -7.34
CA ILE A 5 14.21 5.31 -6.94
C ILE A 5 14.12 5.93 -5.55
N HIS A 6 13.43 7.06 -5.44
CA HIS A 6 13.17 7.74 -4.17
C HIS A 6 11.91 7.15 -3.54
N TYR A 7 12.04 5.93 -3.01
CA TYR A 7 10.90 5.17 -2.48
C TYR A 7 10.07 5.98 -1.48
N GLU A 8 10.72 6.70 -0.56
CA GLU A 8 10.04 7.51 0.46
C GLU A 8 9.17 8.62 -0.17
N ASP A 9 9.72 9.38 -1.12
CA ASP A 9 8.99 10.44 -1.82
C ASP A 9 7.84 9.85 -2.65
N ASP A 10 8.09 8.75 -3.36
CA ASP A 10 7.08 8.05 -4.16
C ASP A 10 5.93 7.55 -3.26
N PHE A 11 6.26 6.99 -2.10
CA PHE A 11 5.27 6.57 -1.11
C PHE A 11 4.44 7.73 -0.58
N PHE A 12 5.09 8.86 -0.28
CA PHE A 12 4.40 10.05 0.20
C PHE A 12 3.39 10.56 -0.83
N ILE A 13 3.77 10.61 -2.11
CA ILE A 13 2.88 11.02 -3.20
C ILE A 13 1.71 10.04 -3.36
N VAL A 14 1.96 8.74 -3.28
CA VAL A 14 0.92 7.71 -3.38
C VAL A 14 -0.07 7.78 -2.21
N ASP A 15 0.43 7.94 -0.99
CA ASP A 15 -0.41 8.10 0.19
C ASP A 15 -1.27 9.37 0.08
N GLY A 16 -0.68 10.48 -0.39
CA GLY A 16 -1.40 11.71 -0.67
C GLY A 16 -2.55 11.52 -1.68
N LEU A 17 -2.30 10.80 -2.78
CA LEU A 17 -3.34 10.48 -3.76
C LEU A 17 -4.48 9.65 -3.16
N VAL A 18 -4.15 8.62 -2.39
CA VAL A 18 -5.16 7.80 -1.69
C VAL A 18 -5.94 8.63 -0.68
N ARG A 19 -5.28 9.56 0.02
CA ARG A 19 -5.94 10.43 0.98
C ARG A 19 -6.99 11.33 0.33
N VAL A 20 -6.72 11.88 -0.85
CA VAL A 20 -7.72 12.66 -1.60
C VAL A 20 -8.97 11.83 -1.90
N ILE A 21 -8.80 10.55 -2.25
CA ILE A 21 -9.91 9.63 -2.53
C ILE A 21 -10.67 9.29 -1.25
N CYS A 22 -9.95 9.04 -0.15
CA CYS A 22 -10.55 8.86 1.18
C CYS A 22 -11.37 10.09 1.62
N ASP A 23 -10.87 11.28 1.37
CA ASP A 23 -11.55 12.53 1.72
C ASP A 23 -12.78 12.72 0.83
N ALA A 24 -12.70 12.45 -0.47
CA ALA A 24 -13.86 12.46 -1.37
C ALA A 24 -14.95 11.45 -0.94
N ALA A 25 -14.56 10.27 -0.44
CA ALA A 25 -15.51 9.28 0.06
C ALA A 25 -16.23 9.73 1.35
N ARG A 26 -15.60 10.58 2.17
CA ARG A 26 -16.12 11.00 3.48
C ARG A 26 -16.85 12.34 3.46
N LEU A 27 -16.37 13.26 2.64
CA LEU A 27 -16.83 14.66 2.63
C LEU A 27 -18.02 14.88 1.70
N GLU A 28 -18.46 13.84 0.98
CA GLU A 28 -19.66 13.90 0.14
C GLU A 28 -19.66 15.11 -0.81
N PRO A 29 -18.58 15.29 -1.61
CA PRO A 29 -18.40 16.45 -2.46
C PRO A 29 -19.43 16.48 -3.60
N ASP A 30 -19.65 17.66 -4.17
CA ASP A 30 -20.52 17.83 -5.33
C ASP A 30 -20.00 16.97 -6.52
N PRO A 31 -20.78 15.98 -6.98
CA PRO A 31 -20.37 15.10 -8.07
C PRO A 31 -20.19 15.82 -9.40
N ASP A 32 -20.91 16.92 -9.64
CA ASP A 32 -20.82 17.69 -10.88
C ASP A 32 -19.49 18.47 -10.98
N ILE A 33 -18.85 18.74 -9.83
CA ILE A 33 -17.60 19.49 -9.76
C ILE A 33 -16.39 18.55 -9.84
N ILE A 34 -16.40 17.45 -9.08
CA ILE A 34 -15.19 16.61 -8.93
C ILE A 34 -15.38 15.12 -9.23
N GLY A 35 -16.58 14.65 -9.54
CA GLY A 35 -16.88 13.21 -9.66
C GLY A 35 -15.99 12.47 -10.64
N ASP A 36 -15.83 13.00 -11.86
CA ASP A 36 -14.95 12.40 -12.88
C ASP A 36 -13.48 12.43 -12.46
N THR A 37 -13.07 13.48 -11.75
CA THR A 37 -11.70 13.62 -11.23
C THR A 37 -11.42 12.57 -10.16
N VAL A 38 -12.37 12.30 -9.27
CA VAL A 38 -12.25 11.25 -8.23
C VAL A 38 -12.11 9.87 -8.85
N ILE A 39 -12.87 9.57 -9.91
CA ILE A 39 -12.78 8.28 -10.62
C ILE A 39 -11.43 8.17 -11.35
N ALA A 40 -10.98 9.23 -12.02
CA ALA A 40 -9.67 9.25 -12.65
C ALA A 40 -8.54 9.07 -11.63
N ALA A 41 -8.62 9.73 -10.48
CA ALA A 41 -7.69 9.59 -9.37
C ALA A 41 -7.69 8.16 -8.81
N ALA A 42 -8.85 7.52 -8.68
CA ALA A 42 -8.97 6.13 -8.25
C ALA A 42 -8.26 5.16 -9.21
N ARG A 43 -8.43 5.33 -10.52
CA ARG A 43 -7.72 4.51 -11.52
C ARG A 43 -6.21 4.74 -11.48
N LEU A 44 -5.78 5.99 -11.32
CA LEU A 44 -4.37 6.31 -11.16
C LEU A 44 -3.80 5.67 -9.88
N ALA A 45 -4.52 5.74 -8.77
CA ALA A 45 -4.12 5.12 -7.51
C ALA A 45 -4.01 3.59 -7.64
N ASP A 46 -4.93 2.93 -8.36
CA ASP A 46 -4.86 1.49 -8.64
C ASP A 46 -3.55 1.13 -9.35
N LEU A 47 -3.24 1.82 -10.44
CA LEU A 47 -2.02 1.57 -11.22
C LEU A 47 -0.75 1.80 -10.39
N THR A 48 -0.69 2.91 -9.66
CA THR A 48 0.50 3.29 -8.90
C THR A 48 0.71 2.39 -7.69
N LEU A 49 -0.34 2.05 -6.95
CA LEU A 49 -0.24 1.13 -5.80
C LEU A 49 0.23 -0.27 -6.23
N ARG A 50 -0.27 -0.79 -7.37
CA ARG A 50 0.22 -2.07 -7.92
C ARG A 50 1.70 -1.99 -8.27
N ARG A 51 2.11 -0.91 -8.92
CA ARG A 51 3.50 -0.72 -9.31
C ARG A 51 4.44 -0.64 -8.09
N VAL A 52 4.06 0.14 -7.08
CA VAL A 52 4.83 0.27 -5.84
C VAL A 52 4.88 -1.06 -5.09
N LYS A 53 3.76 -1.80 -5.03
CA LYS A 53 3.72 -3.16 -4.47
C LYS A 53 4.76 -4.06 -5.11
N ASP A 54 4.76 -4.13 -6.43
CA ASP A 54 5.68 -4.99 -7.17
C ASP A 54 7.13 -4.59 -6.90
N LEU A 55 7.44 -3.30 -6.87
CA LEU A 55 8.80 -2.81 -6.59
C LEU A 55 9.30 -3.18 -5.18
N VAL A 56 8.43 -3.10 -4.18
CA VAL A 56 8.77 -3.42 -2.77
C VAL A 56 8.91 -4.93 -2.57
N LEU A 57 8.04 -5.72 -3.21
CA LEU A 57 8.10 -7.18 -3.12
C LEU A 57 9.32 -7.74 -3.85
N GLN A 58 9.69 -7.17 -5.01
CA GLN A 58 10.85 -7.60 -5.79
C GLN A 58 12.20 -7.21 -5.17
N ASN A 59 12.24 -6.22 -4.28
CA ASN A 59 13.48 -5.74 -3.67
C ASN A 59 13.55 -6.14 -2.20
N GLU A 60 14.08 -7.33 -1.92
CA GLU A 60 14.22 -7.86 -0.55
C GLU A 60 15.19 -7.06 0.31
N HIS A 61 16.20 -6.44 -0.29
CA HIS A 61 17.22 -5.62 0.39
C HIS A 61 16.89 -4.13 0.41
N LEU A 62 15.64 -3.76 0.13
CA LEU A 62 15.19 -2.38 0.23
C LEU A 62 15.43 -1.85 1.65
N VAL A 63 16.06 -0.68 1.76
CA VAL A 63 16.24 0.01 3.04
C VAL A 63 14.87 0.34 3.63
N ASP A 64 14.70 0.10 4.92
CA ASP A 64 13.44 0.30 5.65
C ASP A 64 12.25 -0.47 5.05
N ARG A 65 12.51 -1.59 4.35
CA ARG A 65 11.48 -2.45 3.75
C ARG A 65 10.33 -2.81 4.70
N PRO A 66 10.55 -3.15 5.99
CA PRO A 66 9.45 -3.40 6.92
C PRO A 66 8.53 -2.19 7.10
N GLU A 67 9.07 -0.97 7.10
CA GLU A 67 8.28 0.26 7.14
C GLU A 67 7.54 0.52 5.84
N CYS A 68 8.20 0.33 4.69
CA CYS A 68 7.55 0.41 3.38
C CYS A 68 6.37 -0.57 3.26
N LEU A 69 6.55 -1.83 3.68
CA LEU A 69 5.49 -2.85 3.68
C LEU A 69 4.32 -2.46 4.59
N ARG A 70 4.62 -1.91 5.78
CA ARG A 70 3.62 -1.45 6.74
C ARG A 70 2.80 -0.28 6.19
N LEU A 71 3.49 0.73 5.66
CA LEU A 71 2.85 1.90 5.05
C LEU A 71 2.01 1.48 3.86
N LEU A 72 2.58 0.72 2.92
CA LEU A 72 1.87 0.26 1.74
C LEU A 72 0.64 -0.56 2.12
N SER A 73 0.74 -1.52 3.04
CA SER A 73 -0.42 -2.30 3.47
C SER A 73 -1.54 -1.42 4.01
N ARG A 74 -1.21 -0.41 4.82
CA ARG A 74 -2.19 0.53 5.38
C ARG A 74 -2.82 1.41 4.30
N THR A 75 -2.01 1.98 3.41
CA THR A 75 -2.46 2.85 2.32
C THR A 75 -3.33 2.07 1.32
N THR A 76 -2.89 0.88 0.90
CA THR A 76 -3.66 -0.05 0.05
C THR A 76 -4.98 -0.44 0.69
N ARG A 77 -5.00 -0.72 2.00
CA ARG A 77 -6.24 -1.03 2.72
C ARG A 77 -7.19 0.17 2.74
N SER A 78 -6.67 1.35 3.04
CA SER A 78 -7.46 2.58 3.10
C SER A 78 -8.07 2.91 1.74
N PHE A 79 -7.30 2.70 0.66
CA PHE A 79 -7.79 2.85 -0.70
C PHE A 79 -8.95 1.89 -1.02
N ALA A 80 -8.79 0.60 -0.72
CA ALA A 80 -9.84 -0.40 -0.93
C ALA A 80 -11.13 -0.07 -0.18
N ASP A 81 -11.02 0.42 1.05
CA ASP A 81 -12.17 0.79 1.87
C ASP A 81 -12.80 2.11 1.38
N ALA A 82 -12.01 3.09 0.92
CA ALA A 82 -12.52 4.32 0.30
C ALA A 82 -13.30 4.04 -1.00
N LEU A 83 -12.83 3.13 -1.85
CA LEU A 83 -13.56 2.73 -3.04
C LEU A 83 -14.93 2.13 -2.70
N ALA A 84 -14.98 1.27 -1.67
CA ALA A 84 -16.24 0.69 -1.21
C ALA A 84 -17.22 1.77 -0.71
N GLU A 85 -16.73 2.78 0.00
CA GLU A 85 -17.56 3.91 0.47
C GLU A 85 -18.05 4.79 -0.68
N LEU A 86 -17.22 5.06 -1.70
CA LEU A 86 -17.63 5.84 -2.87
C LEU A 86 -18.82 5.20 -3.60
N MET A 87 -18.83 3.87 -3.67
CA MET A 87 -19.89 3.08 -4.33
C MET A 87 -21.07 2.76 -3.40
N ARG A 88 -21.02 3.15 -2.12
CA ARG A 88 -22.07 2.83 -1.15
C ARG A 88 -23.41 3.43 -1.62
N PRO A 89 -24.53 2.68 -1.55
CA PRO A 89 -25.84 3.23 -1.86
C PRO A 89 -26.13 4.48 -1.04
N GLY A 90 -26.49 5.58 -1.72
CA GLY A 90 -26.75 6.88 -1.10
C GLY A 90 -25.54 7.82 -1.01
N SER A 91 -24.34 7.38 -1.39
CA SER A 91 -23.20 8.29 -1.62
C SER A 91 -23.51 9.22 -2.80
N PRO A 92 -23.21 10.53 -2.71
CA PRO A 92 -23.38 11.45 -3.84
C PRO A 92 -22.60 11.01 -5.08
N LEU A 93 -21.42 10.41 -4.89
CA LEU A 93 -20.55 9.95 -5.97
C LEU A 93 -20.94 8.59 -6.55
N ALA A 94 -21.92 7.89 -5.95
CA ALA A 94 -22.31 6.54 -6.39
C ALA A 94 -22.82 6.53 -7.85
N GLN A 95 -23.50 7.60 -8.28
CA GLN A 95 -24.00 7.69 -9.67
C GLN A 95 -22.85 7.83 -10.67
N ASN A 96 -21.83 8.62 -10.37
CA ASN A 96 -20.64 8.74 -11.22
C ASN A 96 -19.91 7.40 -11.30
N CYS A 97 -19.86 6.66 -10.19
CA CYS A 97 -19.27 5.32 -10.15
C CYS A 97 -20.10 4.25 -10.89
N ALA A 98 -21.39 4.48 -11.18
CA ALA A 98 -22.30 3.45 -11.68
C ALA A 98 -21.85 2.82 -13.02
N SER A 99 -21.27 3.63 -13.91
CA SER A 99 -20.75 3.14 -15.20
C SER A 99 -19.51 2.24 -15.07
N SER A 100 -18.81 2.34 -13.93
CA SER A 100 -17.56 1.65 -13.64
C SER A 100 -17.63 0.82 -12.37
N SER A 101 -18.84 0.50 -11.87
CA SER A 101 -19.03 -0.17 -10.57
C SER A 101 -18.29 -1.50 -10.51
N ASP A 102 -18.46 -2.34 -11.53
CA ASP A 102 -17.84 -3.67 -11.59
C ASP A 102 -16.31 -3.60 -11.70
N GLU A 103 -15.78 -2.53 -12.29
CA GLU A 103 -14.34 -2.26 -12.32
C GLU A 103 -13.85 -1.86 -10.93
N LEU A 104 -14.50 -0.88 -10.31
CA LEU A 104 -14.12 -0.34 -9.00
C LEU A 104 -14.28 -1.37 -7.87
N GLU A 105 -15.30 -2.22 -7.92
CA GLU A 105 -15.46 -3.36 -7.00
C GLU A 105 -14.33 -4.37 -7.12
N ARG A 106 -13.94 -4.72 -8.36
CA ARG A 106 -12.79 -5.61 -8.59
C ARG A 106 -11.50 -4.99 -8.10
N ILE A 107 -11.29 -3.70 -8.32
CA ILE A 107 -10.13 -2.96 -7.80
C ILE A 107 -10.13 -3.00 -6.27
N ALA A 108 -11.25 -2.67 -5.63
CA ALA A 108 -11.38 -2.68 -4.17
C ALA A 108 -11.09 -4.07 -3.57
N ALA A 109 -11.63 -5.13 -4.17
CA ALA A 109 -11.36 -6.50 -3.74
C ALA A 109 -9.88 -6.89 -3.92
N ALA A 110 -9.28 -6.53 -5.05
CA ALA A 110 -7.86 -6.80 -5.33
C ALA A 110 -6.93 -6.10 -4.33
N HIS A 111 -7.18 -4.82 -4.03
CA HIS A 111 -6.38 -4.08 -3.04
C HIS A 111 -6.61 -4.58 -1.62
N ARG A 112 -7.84 -5.01 -1.26
CA ARG A 112 -8.08 -5.64 0.04
C ARG A 112 -7.27 -6.92 0.22
N ALA A 113 -7.19 -7.75 -0.82
CA ALA A 113 -6.35 -8.96 -0.84
C ALA A 113 -4.85 -8.60 -0.79
N ALA A 114 -4.40 -7.64 -1.60
CA ALA A 114 -3.01 -7.19 -1.61
C ALA A 114 -2.57 -6.61 -0.25
N ALA A 115 -3.44 -5.88 0.45
CA ALA A 115 -3.15 -5.38 1.79
C ALA A 115 -2.98 -6.49 2.83
N ALA A 116 -3.68 -7.62 2.66
CA ALA A 116 -3.51 -8.80 3.51
C ALA A 116 -2.18 -9.51 3.19
N GLU A 117 -1.90 -9.73 1.90
CA GLU A 117 -0.62 -10.28 1.41
C GLU A 117 0.58 -9.49 1.96
N LEU A 118 0.56 -8.16 1.86
CA LEU A 118 1.62 -7.29 2.37
C LEU A 118 1.81 -7.42 3.89
N ARG A 119 0.72 -7.62 4.63
CA ARG A 119 0.78 -7.87 6.09
C ARG A 119 1.43 -9.21 6.40
N ASP A 120 1.12 -10.24 5.62
CA ASP A 120 1.70 -11.57 5.79
C ASP A 120 3.20 -11.56 5.49
N VAL A 121 3.62 -10.88 4.42
CA VAL A 121 5.04 -10.68 4.09
C VAL A 121 5.77 -9.90 5.18
N LEU A 122 5.17 -8.82 5.69
CA LEU A 122 5.74 -8.06 6.81
C LEU A 122 5.93 -8.94 8.05
N ARG A 123 4.94 -9.76 8.39
CA ARG A 123 5.02 -10.67 9.55
C ARG A 123 6.14 -11.69 9.38
N GLN A 124 6.27 -12.28 8.19
CA GLN A 124 7.36 -13.22 7.88
C GLN A 124 8.73 -12.55 8.05
N SER A 125 8.93 -11.36 7.46
CA SER A 125 10.20 -10.63 7.58
C SER A 125 10.58 -10.28 9.03
N THR A 126 9.59 -9.97 9.88
CA THR A 126 9.88 -9.65 11.30
C THR A 126 10.14 -10.90 12.14
N THR A 127 9.62 -12.06 11.72
CA THR A 127 9.80 -13.32 12.45
C THR A 127 11.19 -13.92 12.16
N ASP A 128 11.64 -13.83 10.90
CA ASP A 128 12.97 -14.31 10.50
C ASP A 128 14.09 -13.47 11.14
N ASP A 129 13.95 -12.14 11.23
CA ASP A 129 14.93 -11.27 11.92
C ASP A 129 15.06 -11.62 13.41
N SER A 130 13.96 -11.98 14.09
CA SER A 130 14.00 -12.40 15.50
C SER A 130 14.65 -13.76 15.73
N SER A 131 14.85 -14.55 14.67
CA SER A 131 15.51 -15.86 14.74
C SER A 131 17.01 -15.81 14.37
N SER A 132 17.48 -14.68 13.83
CA SER A 132 18.88 -14.49 13.41
C SER A 132 19.80 -13.93 14.50
N GLU A 133 19.29 -13.54 15.67
CA GLU A 133 20.12 -12.97 16.75
C GLU A 133 20.71 -14.00 17.73
N ASP A 134 20.42 -15.31 17.59
CA ASP A 134 20.80 -16.30 18.62
C ASP A 134 21.64 -17.49 18.11
N HIS A 135 22.49 -17.24 17.11
CA HIS A 135 23.52 -18.20 16.67
C HIS A 135 24.90 -17.57 16.55
N VAL A 136 25.37 -16.90 17.61
CA VAL A 136 26.82 -16.89 17.87
C VAL A 136 27.15 -18.25 18.47
N SER A 137 27.64 -19.17 17.64
CA SER A 137 28.15 -20.46 18.10
C SER A 137 29.19 -20.21 19.20
N GLY A 138 29.01 -20.80 20.39
CA GLY A 138 29.89 -20.60 21.54
C GLY A 138 31.37 -20.87 21.26
N ASP A 139 31.69 -21.59 20.18
CA ASP A 139 33.05 -21.83 19.73
C ASP A 139 33.75 -20.56 19.19
N GLU A 140 33.04 -19.64 18.52
CA GLU A 140 33.64 -18.42 17.96
C GLU A 140 33.96 -17.36 19.04
N LEU A 141 33.16 -17.31 20.11
CA LEU A 141 33.41 -16.47 21.29
C LEU A 141 34.68 -16.88 22.05
N SER A 142 35.04 -18.17 21.99
CA SER A 142 36.24 -18.69 22.64
C SER A 142 37.55 -18.32 21.92
N GLU A 143 37.51 -18.06 20.61
CA GLU A 143 38.66 -17.54 19.86
C GLU A 143 38.89 -16.04 20.12
N LEU A 144 37.83 -15.26 20.33
CA LEU A 144 37.92 -13.81 20.59
C LEU A 144 38.39 -13.44 22.01
N LEU A 145 38.23 -14.34 22.98
CA LEU A 145 38.70 -14.16 24.36
C LEU A 145 40.12 -14.70 24.60
N ARG A 146 40.79 -15.16 23.53
CA ARG A 146 42.17 -15.63 23.56
C ARG A 146 43.14 -14.48 23.25
N ILE A 147 43.14 -13.45 24.10
CA ILE A 147 44.18 -12.40 24.16
C ILE A 147 44.77 -12.37 25.56
#